data_AF-A0A662PQ20-F1
#
_entry.id   AF-A0A662PQ20-F1
#
_cell.length_a   1.000
_cell.length_b   1.000
_cell.length_c   1.000
_cell.angle_alpha   90.00
_cell.angle_beta   90.00
_cell.angle_gamma   90.00
#
_symmetry.space_group_name_H-M   'P 1'
#
loop_
_entity.id
_entity.type
_entity.pdbx_description
1 polymer ?
#
loop_
_entity_poly.entity_id
_entity_poly.type
_entity_poly.pdbx_seq_one_letter_code
_entity_poly.pdbx_strand_id
1 'polypeptide(L)'
;MSKDQIIGGLLLAASIILAVVYLWALFFGADVVWMGITVRMWAIIIPVVAVVIGVLAIVGWIGYTLATTPPPEEITAFEEEEEEKKEEGK
;
A
#
# COMPACT_ATOMS: atom_id res chain seq x y z
N MET A 1 -23.86 18.83 -19.43
CA MET A 1 -23.44 17.71 -18.57
C MET A 1 -23.20 18.25 -17.17
N SER A 2 -23.61 17.54 -16.12
CA SER A 2 -23.24 17.92 -14.75
C SER A 2 -21.73 17.81 -14.57
N LYS A 3 -21.15 18.60 -13.65
CA LYS A 3 -19.70 18.58 -13.37
C LYS A 3 -19.23 17.18 -12.99
N ASP A 4 -20.04 16.47 -12.22
CA ASP A 4 -19.76 15.10 -11.77
C ASP A 4 -19.76 14.10 -12.93
N GLN A 5 -20.67 14.26 -13.90
CA GLN A 5 -20.67 13.43 -15.12
C GLN A 5 -19.44 13.68 -16.01
N ILE A 6 -18.94 14.91 -16.06
CA ILE A 6 -17.72 15.22 -16.82
C ILE A 6 -16.50 14.59 -16.15
N ILE A 7 -16.37 14.72 -14.83
CA ILE A 7 -15.27 14.12 -14.07
C ILE A 7 -15.32 12.59 -14.17
N GLY A 8 -16.50 12.00 -13.98
CA GLY A 8 -16.71 10.56 -14.11
C GLY A 8 -16.40 10.05 -15.52
N GLY A 9 -16.86 10.76 -16.56
CA GLY A 9 -16.56 10.42 -17.96
C GLY A 9 -15.07 10.52 -18.28
N LEU A 10 -14.38 11.53 -17.75
CA LEU A 10 -12.94 11.70 -17.94
C LEU A 10 -12.14 10.60 -17.23
N LEU A 11 -12.52 10.24 -16.01
CA LEU A 11 -11.93 9.10 -15.27
C LEU A 11 -12.15 7.77 -16.00
N LEU A 12 -13.34 7.54 -16.54
CA LEU A 12 -13.64 6.35 -17.34
C LEU A 12 -12.74 6.30 -18.58
N ALA A 13 -12.67 7.39 -19.35
CA ALA A 13 -11.84 7.46 -20.54
C ALA A 13 -10.35 7.25 -20.20
N ALA A 14 -9.85 7.92 -19.16
CA ALA A 14 -8.47 7.78 -18.70
C ALA A 14 -8.14 6.35 -18.26
N SER A 15 -9.04 5.68 -17.54
CA SER A 15 -8.82 4.29 -17.10
C SER A 15 -8.82 3.31 -18.27
N ILE A 16 -9.71 3.47 -19.26
CA ILE A 16 -9.70 2.66 -20.49
C ILE A 16 -8.40 2.86 -21.25
N ILE A 17 -7.96 4.11 -21.46
CA ILE A 17 -6.71 4.41 -22.15
C ILE A 17 -5.53 3.76 -21.42
N LEU A 18 -5.47 3.91 -20.09
CA LEU A 18 -4.42 3.32 -19.27
C LEU A 18 -4.40 1.79 -19.39
N ALA A 19 -5.56 1.14 -19.37
CA ALA A 19 -5.67 -0.32 -19.52
C ALA A 19 -5.16 -0.79 -20.89
N VAL A 20 -5.53 -0.09 -21.96
CA VAL A 20 -5.05 -0.41 -23.32
C VAL A 20 -3.54 -0.24 -23.43
N VAL A 21 -2.99 0.87 -22.91
CA VAL A 21 -1.53 1.11 -22.91
C VAL A 21 -0.80 0.05 -22.10
N TYR A 22 -1.32 -0.34 -20.93
CA TYR A 22 -0.73 -1.37 -20.09
C TYR A 22 -0.70 -2.74 -20.78
N LEU A 23 -1.82 -3.17 -21.38
CA LEU A 23 -1.87 -4.42 -22.13
C LEU A 23 -0.92 -4.38 -23.32
N TRP A 24 -0.88 -3.27 -24.05
CA TRP A 24 0.05 -3.10 -25.16
C TRP A 24 1.51 -3.22 -24.69
N ALA A 25 1.88 -2.56 -23.59
CA ALA A 25 3.21 -2.65 -22.99
C ALA A 25 3.56 -4.08 -22.56
N LEU A 26 2.60 -4.86 -22.05
CA LEU A 26 2.80 -6.23 -21.63
C LEU A 26 3.03 -7.19 -22.81
N PHE A 27 2.22 -7.08 -23.87
CA PHE A 27 2.26 -8.03 -24.99
C PHE A 27 3.25 -7.63 -26.09
N PHE A 28 3.42 -6.34 -26.35
CA PHE A 28 4.25 -5.81 -27.45
C PHE A 28 5.50 -5.05 -26.98
N GLY A 29 5.65 -4.78 -25.68
CA GLY A 29 6.81 -4.06 -25.13
C GLY A 29 8.09 -4.91 -24.98
N ALA A 30 8.16 -6.08 -25.61
CA ALA A 30 9.33 -6.97 -25.53
C ALA A 30 10.52 -6.45 -26.37
N ASP A 31 10.24 -5.84 -27.51
CA ASP A 31 11.27 -5.37 -28.46
C ASP A 31 11.74 -3.94 -28.15
N VAL A 32 11.03 -3.23 -27.27
CA VAL A 32 11.36 -1.86 -26.85
C VAL A 32 12.17 -1.91 -25.56
N VAL A 33 13.42 -1.46 -25.63
CA VAL A 33 14.32 -1.38 -24.46
C VAL A 33 14.37 0.06 -23.95
N TRP A 34 14.11 0.23 -22.66
CA TRP A 34 14.17 1.51 -21.95
C TRP A 34 15.01 1.37 -20.69
N MET A 35 16.02 2.24 -20.52
CA MET A 35 16.98 2.17 -19.39
C MET A 35 17.62 0.77 -19.22
N GLY A 36 17.91 0.08 -20.34
CA GLY A 36 18.52 -1.25 -20.33
C GLY A 36 17.56 -2.41 -19.97
N ILE A 37 16.27 -2.13 -19.78
CA ILE A 37 15.24 -3.10 -19.43
C ILE A 37 14.10 -3.01 -20.46
N THR A 38 13.47 -4.13 -20.82
CA THR A 38 12.35 -4.10 -21.78
C THR A 38 11.13 -3.40 -21.18
N VAL A 39 10.36 -2.69 -22.00
CA VAL A 39 9.11 -2.02 -21.57
C VAL A 39 8.13 -3.02 -20.95
N ARG A 40 8.10 -4.25 -21.45
CA ARG A 40 7.34 -5.36 -20.84
C ARG A 40 7.75 -5.61 -19.39
N MET A 41 9.05 -5.61 -19.11
CA MET A 41 9.55 -5.85 -17.76
C MET A 41 9.24 -4.65 -16.84
N TRP A 42 9.34 -3.42 -17.34
CA TRP A 42 8.87 -2.24 -16.61
C TRP A 42 7.38 -2.31 -16.25
N ALA A 43 6.55 -2.79 -17.18
CA ALA A 43 5.12 -2.99 -16.93
C ALA A 43 4.84 -4.00 -15.81
N ILE A 44 5.76 -4.93 -15.55
CA ILE A 44 5.66 -5.89 -14.43
C ILE A 44 6.27 -5.31 -13.14
N ILE A 45 7.44 -4.69 -13.23
CA ILE A 45 8.16 -4.14 -12.07
C ILE A 45 7.34 -3.05 -11.38
N ILE A 46 6.74 -2.12 -12.15
CA ILE A 46 6.04 -0.97 -11.60
C ILE A 46 4.89 -1.39 -10.65
N PRO A 47 3.95 -2.26 -11.04
CA PRO A 47 2.89 -2.75 -10.14
C PRO A 47 3.45 -3.46 -8.90
N VAL A 48 4.46 -4.31 -9.07
CA VAL A 48 5.07 -5.06 -7.95
C VAL A 48 5.68 -4.10 -6.93
N VAL A 49 6.47 -3.14 -7.40
CA VAL A 49 7.08 -2.11 -6.54
C VAL A 49 6.01 -1.26 -5.86
N ALA A 50 4.94 -0.89 -6.56
CA ALA A 50 3.84 -0.13 -5.97
C ALA A 50 3.16 -0.88 -4.82
N VAL A 51 2.92 -2.20 -4.97
CA VAL A 51 2.36 -3.04 -3.90
C VAL A 51 3.31 -3.13 -2.71
N VAL A 52 4.60 -3.37 -2.95
CA VAL A 52 5.61 -3.46 -1.88
C VAL A 52 5.70 -2.14 -1.11
N ILE A 53 5.79 -1.01 -1.82
CA ILE A 53 5.81 0.31 -1.20
C ILE A 53 4.52 0.57 -0.43
N GLY A 54 3.36 0.18 -0.95
CA GLY A 54 2.08 0.31 -0.26
C GLY A 54 2.07 -0.44 1.08
N VAL A 55 2.53 -1.68 1.10
CA VAL A 55 2.65 -2.48 2.33
C VAL A 55 3.65 -1.85 3.30
N LEU A 56 4.84 -1.47 2.82
CA LEU A 56 5.86 -0.85 3.66
C LEU A 56 5.41 0.50 4.22
N ALA A 57 4.65 1.28 3.45
CA ALA A 57 4.07 2.53 3.92
C ALA A 57 3.07 2.29 5.05
N ILE A 58 2.23 1.26 4.94
CA ILE A 58 1.29 0.86 6.01
C ILE A 58 2.05 0.41 7.26
N VAL A 59 3.03 -0.49 7.11
CA VAL A 59 3.84 -0.98 8.25
C VAL A 59 4.62 0.15 8.90
N GLY A 60 5.24 1.02 8.10
CA GLY A 60 5.95 2.20 8.59
C GLY A 60 5.03 3.17 9.31
N TRP A 61 3.81 3.38 8.82
CA TRP A 61 2.82 4.21 9.49
C TRP A 61 2.39 3.60 10.83
N ILE A 62 2.12 2.29 10.88
CA ILE A 62 1.81 1.60 12.14
C ILE A 62 2.96 1.73 13.13
N GLY A 63 4.20 1.47 12.69
CA GLY A 63 5.38 1.62 13.53
C GLY A 63 5.56 3.04 14.07
N TYR A 64 5.30 4.06 13.23
CA TYR A 64 5.30 5.46 13.64
C TYR A 64 4.24 5.73 14.73
N THR A 65 3.02 5.21 14.57
CA THR A 65 1.97 5.37 15.59
C THR A 65 2.36 4.70 16.90
N LEU A 66 2.87 3.47 16.89
CA LEU A 66 3.32 2.77 18.11
C LEU A 66 4.48 3.47 18.81
N ALA A 67 5.42 4.03 18.06
CA ALA A 67 6.56 4.76 18.62
C ALA A 67 6.17 6.11 19.24
N THR A 68 5.05 6.69 18.80
CA THR A 68 4.58 8.00 19.25
C THR A 68 3.38 7.93 20.21
N THR A 69 2.73 6.77 20.33
CA THR A 69 1.71 6.51 21.34
C THR A 69 2.35 5.86 22.56
N PRO A 70 2.36 6.52 23.74
CA PRO A 70 2.71 5.82 24.97
C PRO A 70 1.76 4.61 25.17
N PRO A 71 2.25 3.51 25.75
CA PRO A 71 1.44 2.34 26.06
C PRO A 71 0.16 2.78 26.79
N PRO A 72 -1.03 2.32 26.38
CA PRO A 72 -2.28 2.67 27.07
C PRO A 72 -2.21 2.27 28.55
N GLU A 73 -2.45 3.23 29.45
CA GLU A 73 -2.34 3.04 30.91
C GLU A 73 -3.19 1.89 31.44
N GLU A 74 -4.34 1.62 30.80
CA GLU A 74 -5.23 0.50 31.16
C GLU A 74 -4.52 -0.85 31.01
N ILE A 75 -3.73 -1.05 29.96
CA ILE A 75 -3.06 -2.35 29.68
C ILE A 75 -1.97 -2.61 30.73
N THR A 76 -1.23 -1.57 31.11
CA THR A 76 -0.24 -1.64 32.21
C THR A 76 -0.90 -1.95 33.55
N ALA A 77 -2.06 -1.35 33.87
CA ALA A 77 -2.78 -1.66 35.10
C ALA A 77 -3.29 -3.12 35.14
N PHE A 78 -3.72 -3.67 34.00
CA PHE A 78 -4.09 -5.08 33.89
C PHE A 78 -2.89 -6.03 34.06
N GLU A 79 -1.70 -5.69 33.55
CA GLU A 79 -0.47 -6.48 33.75
C GLU A 79 -0.01 -6.44 35.22
N GLU A 80 -0.04 -5.27 35.86
CA GLU A 80 0.30 -5.12 37.28
C GLU A 80 -0.68 -5.89 38.20
N GLU A 81 -2.00 -5.82 37.96
CA GLU A 81 -2.99 -6.61 38.71
C GLU A 81 -2.79 -8.14 38.53
N GLU A 82 -2.36 -8.59 37.35
CA GLU A 82 -2.07 -10.00 37.09
C GLU A 82 -0.79 -10.48 37.77
N GLU A 83 0.26 -9.65 37.82
CA GLU A 83 1.49 -9.95 38.56
C GLU A 83 1.23 -9.98 40.07
N GLU A 84 0.49 -9.01 40.61
CA GLU A 84 0.17 -8.92 42.04
C GLU A 84 -0.65 -10.14 42.50
N LYS A 85 -1.66 -10.58 41.72
CA LYS A 85 -2.41 -11.81 42.00
C LYS A 85 -1.56 -13.09 41.93
N LYS A 86 -0.53 -13.12 41.08
CA LYS A 86 0.39 -14.27 40.98
C LYS A 86 1.37 -14.32 42.16
N GLU A 87 1.72 -13.17 42.75
CA GLU A 87 2.55 -13.11 43.96
C GLU A 87 1.77 -13.40 45.24
N GLU A 88 0.53 -12.89 45.38
CA GLU A 88 -0.32 -13.17 46.56
C GLU A 88 -0.83 -14.62 46.63
N GLY A 89 -0.82 -15.34 45.50
CA GLY A 89 -1.20 -16.76 45.41
C GLY A 89 -0.09 -17.76 45.77
N LYS A 90 1.10 -17.29 46.16
CA LYS A 90 2.23 -18.12 46.64
C LYS A 90 2.43 -18.00 48.14
#